data_AF-A0A085FS08-F1
#
_entry.id   AF-A0A085FS08-F1
#
_cell.length_a   1.000
_cell.length_b   1.000
_cell.length_c   1.000
_cell.angle_alpha   90.00
_cell.angle_beta   90.00
_cell.angle_gamma   90.00
#
_symmetry.space_group_name_H-M   'P 1'
#
loop_
_entity.id
_entity.type
_entity.pdbx_description
1 polymer ?
#
loop_
_entity_poly.entity_id
_entity_poly.type
_entity_poly.pdbx_seq_one_letter_code
_entity_poly.pdbx_strand_id
1 'polypeptide(L)'
;MAPNDRLDQDAALLLDPGTQERADSSSTEGPWAVAEASVGTEGVQPALQGTGFTYCHDWGMRRGEWLLRLNWDLIQPGSQVFVAIGEGVPGGPPAGKFIGAARYTLHNVAPRFNGVDIWVNIEWSADISLYVDYLVVNPPSAPPSLRTVSVTVHRHSSVALSEAEADRILADMGTILQNDDSGPDVATPVRFVRNGAVRLLPANIPGTIQTSSDLNALLTAGSGVKIVQAIRWCGGPGDGIIGCAPVGSASVNVAAVRFTANQEGLIWVHEYGHNCGLPHRTDDPRAVMYPSVGADHNVVNAAESSAFLSGPLSISGKVMAAGGCSCGAGGLALPADVRDFVSQHWIEGVPWELASQYGEKDARLLLDWLVNEPEKHEEFLTQIVATLGYIGSEIAVQPMIDFVESARAGRAVFNARNTALLRLGDLANRSGSRAALDFLARVAGDMDLARTLAAPQASAELQAAKALQDVVAPSLDTLAAELAVSATFGLALAGTAQSQQAVEALKGNADAFATVNQAAQEAAEIAATVRAKGRQEYYRMKAEHRHHL
;
A
#
# COMPACT_ATOMS: atom_id res chain seq x y z
N MET A 1 -10.83 24.66 -31.71
CA MET A 1 -9.57 25.19 -31.16
C MET A 1 -8.57 24.03 -31.13
N ALA A 2 -7.42 24.24 -31.79
CA ALA A 2 -6.17 23.45 -31.85
C ALA A 2 -6.21 21.91 -32.09
N PRO A 3 -5.69 21.44 -33.23
CA PRO A 3 -5.24 20.07 -33.46
C PRO A 3 -3.72 19.95 -33.21
N ASN A 4 -3.28 18.86 -32.56
CA ASN A 4 -1.88 18.43 -32.50
C ASN A 4 -1.83 16.92 -32.78
N ASP A 5 -2.05 16.55 -34.04
CA ASP A 5 -1.59 15.26 -34.57
C ASP A 5 -0.27 15.51 -35.29
N ARG A 6 0.83 15.07 -34.67
CA ARG A 6 2.13 14.96 -35.31
C ARG A 6 2.27 13.50 -35.74
N LEU A 7 1.97 13.24 -37.02
CA LEU A 7 2.30 11.99 -37.68
C LEU A 7 3.77 12.05 -38.11
N ASP A 8 4.59 11.19 -37.49
CA ASP A 8 5.91 10.86 -38.02
C ASP A 8 5.72 10.04 -39.30
N GLN A 9 5.82 10.72 -40.44
CA GLN A 9 6.13 10.08 -41.72
C GLN A 9 7.66 9.96 -41.77
N ASP A 10 8.19 8.74 -41.64
CA ASP A 10 9.40 8.27 -42.33
C ASP A 10 9.80 6.88 -41.82
N ALA A 11 9.37 5.83 -42.53
CA ALA A 11 10.06 4.53 -42.61
C ALA A 11 9.44 3.67 -43.72
N ALA A 12 9.59 4.11 -44.98
CA ALA A 12 9.39 3.21 -46.11
C ALA A 12 10.61 2.28 -46.21
N LEU A 13 10.48 1.07 -45.66
CA LEU A 13 11.45 -0.01 -45.84
C LEU A 13 11.26 -0.62 -47.24
N LEU A 14 12.12 -0.22 -48.17
CA LEU A 14 12.26 -0.85 -49.48
C LEU A 14 12.85 -2.26 -49.29
N LEU A 15 12.05 -3.28 -49.60
CA LEU A 15 12.50 -4.66 -49.70
C LEU A 15 13.04 -4.94 -51.11
N ASP A 16 14.28 -5.42 -51.16
CA ASP A 16 15.04 -5.81 -52.36
C ASP A 16 14.57 -7.19 -52.90
N PRO A 17 14.21 -7.34 -54.18
CA PRO A 17 13.82 -8.63 -54.73
C PRO A 17 15.07 -9.41 -55.18
N GLY A 18 15.83 -9.92 -54.21
CA GLY A 18 16.96 -10.82 -54.43
C GLY A 18 16.54 -12.28 -54.37
N THR A 19 16.65 -12.97 -55.50
CA THR A 19 16.45 -14.41 -55.70
C THR A 19 17.30 -15.28 -54.77
N GLN A 20 16.68 -16.09 -53.91
CA GLN A 20 17.26 -17.33 -53.40
C GLN A 20 16.19 -18.44 -53.33
N GLU A 21 16.53 -19.57 -53.94
CA GLU A 21 15.79 -20.83 -53.91
C GLU A 21 15.43 -21.23 -52.49
N ARG A 22 14.13 -21.44 -52.25
CA ARG A 22 13.64 -22.11 -51.04
C ARG A 22 13.31 -23.55 -51.39
N ALA A 23 13.89 -24.45 -50.61
CA ALA A 23 13.77 -25.89 -50.73
C ALA A 23 12.31 -26.37 -50.70
N ASP A 24 12.02 -27.29 -51.61
CA ASP A 24 10.80 -28.09 -51.68
C ASP A 24 10.60 -28.87 -50.37
N SER A 25 9.48 -28.63 -49.71
CA SER A 25 8.89 -29.63 -48.82
C SER A 25 7.39 -29.71 -49.04
N SER A 26 6.98 -30.89 -49.49
CA SER A 26 5.62 -31.43 -49.61
C SER A 26 4.71 -30.81 -50.68
N SER A 27 4.69 -31.49 -51.82
CA SER A 27 3.67 -31.43 -52.85
C SER A 27 2.26 -31.74 -52.30
N THR A 28 1.40 -30.72 -52.27
CA THR A 28 -0.05 -30.88 -52.38
C THR A 28 -0.49 -30.05 -53.57
N GLU A 29 -0.20 -30.55 -54.78
CA GLU A 29 -0.55 -29.85 -56.01
C GLU A 29 -2.03 -30.06 -56.37
N GLY A 30 -2.81 -29.04 -56.01
CA GLY A 30 -4.08 -28.65 -56.60
C GLY A 30 -4.33 -27.19 -56.18
N PRO A 31 -4.99 -26.34 -57.00
CA PRO A 31 -5.13 -24.89 -56.72
C PRO A 31 -6.01 -24.56 -55.50
N TRP A 32 -6.44 -25.57 -54.75
CA TRP A 32 -7.13 -25.45 -53.47
C TRP A 32 -6.62 -26.57 -52.55
N ALA A 33 -5.54 -26.31 -51.80
CA ALA A 33 -5.15 -27.19 -50.71
C ALA A 33 -6.24 -27.09 -49.62
N VAL A 34 -7.16 -28.05 -49.58
CA VAL A 34 -8.16 -28.14 -48.52
C VAL A 34 -7.49 -28.77 -47.31
N ALA A 35 -7.18 -27.95 -46.31
CA ALA A 35 -6.83 -28.45 -44.98
C ALA A 35 -8.14 -28.85 -44.27
N GLU A 36 -8.47 -30.14 -44.29
CA GLU A 36 -9.60 -30.67 -43.51
C GLU A 36 -9.16 -30.85 -42.05
N ALA A 37 -9.66 -29.97 -41.17
CA ALA A 37 -9.56 -30.17 -39.72
C ALA A 37 -10.76 -31.00 -39.26
N SER A 38 -10.51 -32.21 -38.76
CA SER A 38 -11.52 -33.01 -38.06
C SER A 38 -11.52 -32.63 -36.58
N VAL A 39 -12.65 -32.12 -36.10
CA VAL A 39 -12.87 -31.85 -34.66
C VAL A 39 -13.23 -33.18 -34.00
N GLY A 40 -12.36 -33.70 -33.14
CA GLY A 40 -12.58 -34.97 -32.44
C GLY A 40 -13.84 -34.93 -31.56
N THR A 41 -14.48 -36.08 -31.40
CA THR A 41 -15.71 -36.28 -30.59
C THR A 41 -15.49 -36.10 -29.08
N GLU A 42 -14.26 -35.93 -28.61
CA GLU A 42 -13.97 -35.54 -27.23
C GLU A 42 -13.96 -34.02 -27.07
N GLY A 43 -15.15 -33.47 -26.85
CA GLY A 43 -15.31 -32.15 -26.25
C GLY A 43 -15.26 -30.96 -27.19
N VAL A 44 -16.23 -30.86 -28.12
CA VAL A 44 -16.66 -29.54 -28.58
C VAL A 44 -17.23 -28.83 -27.36
N GLN A 45 -16.50 -27.88 -26.80
CA GLN A 45 -17.07 -26.79 -26.02
C GLN A 45 -17.21 -25.60 -26.98
N PRO A 46 -18.37 -25.37 -27.65
CA PRO A 46 -18.57 -24.14 -28.37
C PRO A 46 -19.33 -23.21 -27.44
N ALA A 47 -18.60 -22.37 -26.74
CA ALA A 47 -19.11 -21.04 -26.56
C ALA A 47 -17.91 -20.11 -26.54
N LEU A 48 -18.02 -19.03 -27.30
CA LEU A 48 -17.42 -17.76 -26.92
C LEU A 48 -17.93 -17.49 -25.48
N GLN A 49 -17.24 -18.03 -24.48
CA GLN A 49 -17.52 -17.84 -23.07
C GLN A 49 -16.55 -16.80 -22.55
N GLY A 50 -17.04 -15.92 -21.69
CA GLY A 50 -16.29 -14.78 -21.20
C GLY A 50 -17.06 -13.48 -21.35
N THR A 51 -16.44 -12.38 -20.95
CA THR A 51 -16.98 -11.05 -21.20
C THR A 51 -16.63 -10.65 -22.63
N GLY A 52 -17.67 -10.30 -23.40
CA GLY A 52 -17.54 -9.92 -24.80
C GLY A 52 -17.99 -8.48 -25.03
N PHE A 53 -17.27 -7.76 -25.89
CA PHE A 53 -17.65 -6.40 -26.30
C PHE A 53 -17.47 -6.25 -27.81
N THR A 54 -18.30 -5.40 -28.40
CA THR A 54 -18.20 -5.00 -29.81
C THR A 54 -17.88 -3.51 -29.90
N TYR A 55 -16.93 -3.15 -30.76
CA TYR A 55 -16.56 -1.76 -30.98
C TYR A 55 -16.26 -1.52 -32.46
N CYS A 56 -16.83 -0.47 -33.03
CA CYS A 56 -16.53 -0.03 -34.38
C CYS A 56 -15.66 1.23 -34.33
N HIS A 57 -14.48 1.18 -34.95
CA HIS A 57 -13.53 2.29 -35.03
C HIS A 57 -13.45 2.85 -36.44
N ASP A 58 -13.48 4.18 -36.56
CA ASP A 58 -13.19 4.90 -37.80
C ASP A 58 -11.70 5.25 -37.85
N TRP A 59 -10.95 4.58 -38.72
CA TRP A 59 -9.51 4.85 -38.93
C TRP A 59 -9.25 5.99 -39.92
N GLY A 60 -10.30 6.63 -40.43
CA GLY A 60 -10.24 7.69 -41.42
C GLY A 60 -9.90 7.19 -42.83
N MET A 61 -9.48 8.11 -43.67
CA MET A 61 -9.15 7.86 -45.08
C MET A 61 -7.81 7.10 -45.20
N ARG A 62 -7.82 5.93 -45.86
CA ARG A 62 -6.65 5.04 -46.01
C ARG A 62 -6.63 4.39 -47.40
N ARG A 63 -5.43 3.99 -47.85
CA ARG A 63 -5.17 3.13 -49.03
C ARG A 63 -3.88 2.33 -48.83
N GLY A 64 -3.71 1.20 -49.50
CA GLY A 64 -2.51 0.36 -49.38
C GLY A 64 -2.41 -0.34 -48.02
N GLU A 65 -1.19 -0.71 -47.62
CA GLU A 65 -0.92 -1.52 -46.41
C GLU A 65 -0.77 -0.67 -45.14
N TRP A 66 -1.37 -1.13 -44.04
CA TRP A 66 -1.30 -0.47 -42.73
C TRP A 66 -1.20 -1.46 -41.59
N LEU A 67 -0.34 -1.14 -40.61
CA LEU A 67 -0.37 -1.72 -39.28
C LEU A 67 -1.11 -0.77 -38.34
N LEU A 68 -2.33 -1.12 -37.95
CA LEU A 68 -3.20 -0.30 -37.11
C LEU A 68 -3.18 -0.82 -35.68
N ARG A 69 -3.11 0.09 -34.70
CA ARG A 69 -2.93 -0.25 -33.28
C ARG A 69 -4.04 0.34 -32.43
N LEU A 70 -5.00 -0.50 -32.01
CA LEU A 70 -6.04 -0.09 -31.07
C LEU A 70 -5.51 -0.29 -29.64
N ASN A 71 -5.44 0.78 -28.86
CA ASN A 71 -5.14 0.69 -27.43
C ASN A 71 -6.44 0.60 -26.64
N TRP A 72 -6.62 -0.50 -25.92
CA TRP A 72 -7.80 -0.78 -25.09
C TRP A 72 -7.39 -1.72 -23.96
N ASP A 73 -7.45 -1.24 -22.72
CA ASP A 73 -7.06 -1.93 -21.48
C ASP A 73 -7.79 -3.25 -21.20
N LEU A 74 -8.98 -3.41 -21.78
CA LEU A 74 -9.76 -4.66 -21.70
C LEU A 74 -9.21 -5.79 -22.58
N ILE A 75 -8.28 -5.50 -23.50
CA ILE A 75 -7.65 -6.51 -24.36
C ILE A 75 -6.33 -6.98 -23.72
N GLN A 76 -6.18 -8.29 -23.63
CA GLN A 76 -5.03 -8.99 -23.09
C GLN A 76 -4.42 -9.90 -24.17
N PRO A 77 -3.17 -10.37 -24.02
CA PRO A 77 -2.57 -11.32 -24.97
C PRO A 77 -3.39 -12.61 -25.16
N GLY A 78 -4.20 -12.99 -24.17
CA GLY A 78 -5.10 -14.15 -24.23
C GLY A 78 -6.50 -13.85 -24.78
N SER A 79 -6.82 -12.59 -25.10
CA SER A 79 -8.11 -12.23 -25.69
C SER A 79 -8.25 -12.87 -27.08
N GLN A 80 -9.46 -13.33 -27.39
CA GLN A 80 -9.84 -13.73 -28.73
C GLN A 80 -10.42 -12.51 -29.44
N VAL A 81 -9.70 -11.95 -30.41
CA VAL A 81 -10.14 -10.75 -31.13
C VAL A 81 -10.49 -11.11 -32.56
N PHE A 82 -11.73 -10.83 -32.94
CA PHE A 82 -12.24 -10.97 -34.29
C PHE A 82 -12.42 -9.59 -34.90
N VAL A 83 -12.00 -9.45 -36.15
CA VAL A 83 -11.91 -8.15 -36.82
C VAL A 83 -12.65 -8.21 -38.14
N ALA A 84 -13.55 -7.27 -38.36
CA ALA A 84 -14.23 -7.10 -39.64
C ALA A 84 -13.94 -5.70 -40.20
N ILE A 85 -13.26 -5.64 -41.34
CA ILE A 85 -12.87 -4.39 -42.01
C ILE A 85 -13.81 -4.07 -43.18
N GLY A 86 -13.99 -2.79 -43.52
CA GLY A 86 -14.73 -2.38 -44.71
C GLY A 86 -14.84 -0.87 -44.89
N GLU A 87 -15.49 -0.47 -45.98
CA GLU A 87 -15.67 0.95 -46.32
C GLU A 87 -16.75 1.60 -45.45
N GLY A 88 -16.42 2.72 -44.81
CA GLY A 88 -17.32 3.44 -43.92
C GLY A 88 -18.39 4.24 -44.67
N VAL A 89 -19.64 4.17 -44.19
CA VAL A 89 -20.73 5.03 -44.69
C VAL A 89 -20.55 6.45 -44.13
N PRO A 90 -20.71 7.52 -44.94
CA PRO A 90 -20.69 8.89 -44.43
C PRO A 90 -21.68 9.07 -43.27
N GLY A 91 -21.18 9.49 -42.10
CA GLY A 91 -21.99 9.60 -40.87
C GLY A 91 -21.33 8.99 -39.62
N GLY A 92 -20.15 8.40 -39.75
CA GLY A 92 -19.41 7.82 -38.63
C GLY A 92 -19.75 6.34 -38.41
N PRO A 93 -19.09 5.67 -37.44
CA PRO A 93 -19.32 4.25 -37.12
C PRO A 93 -20.79 3.81 -36.99
N PRO A 94 -21.74 4.62 -36.43
CA PRO A 94 -23.15 4.23 -36.35
C PRO A 94 -23.84 4.07 -37.71
N ALA A 95 -23.32 4.69 -38.77
CA ALA A 95 -23.85 4.55 -40.13
C ALA A 95 -23.45 3.21 -40.79
N GLY A 96 -22.53 2.47 -40.17
CA GLY A 96 -22.10 1.16 -40.61
C GLY A 96 -21.14 1.18 -41.80
N LYS A 97 -21.06 0.04 -42.49
CA LYS A 97 -20.16 -0.19 -43.62
C LYS A 97 -20.97 -0.51 -44.88
N PHE A 98 -20.40 -0.28 -46.06
CA PHE A 98 -21.00 -0.67 -47.33
C PHE A 98 -20.02 -1.43 -48.22
N ILE A 99 -20.55 -2.08 -49.27
CA ILE A 99 -19.75 -2.81 -50.26
C ILE A 99 -19.45 -1.87 -51.42
N GLY A 100 -18.22 -1.34 -51.45
CA GLY A 100 -17.67 -0.58 -52.57
C GLY A 100 -16.95 -1.44 -53.61
N ALA A 101 -16.27 -0.79 -54.54
CA ALA A 101 -15.45 -1.46 -55.57
C ALA A 101 -14.02 -1.79 -55.10
N ALA A 102 -13.58 -1.22 -53.97
CA ALA A 102 -12.28 -1.50 -53.37
C ALA A 102 -12.23 -2.89 -52.72
N ARG A 103 -11.06 -3.54 -52.76
CA ARG A 103 -10.84 -4.81 -52.05
C ARG A 103 -10.09 -4.56 -50.76
N TYR A 104 -10.57 -5.19 -49.70
CA TYR A 104 -9.98 -5.13 -48.37
C TYR A 104 -9.46 -6.51 -47.99
N THR A 105 -8.24 -6.56 -47.47
CA THR A 105 -7.66 -7.79 -46.92
C THR A 105 -7.14 -7.53 -45.52
N LEU A 106 -7.40 -8.48 -44.62
CA LEU A 106 -6.90 -8.51 -43.25
C LEU A 106 -5.84 -9.61 -43.20
N HIS A 107 -4.57 -9.21 -43.04
CA HIS A 107 -3.44 -10.13 -43.02
C HIS A 107 -3.20 -10.73 -41.63
N ASN A 108 -3.40 -9.95 -40.57
CA ASN A 108 -3.13 -10.42 -39.21
C ASN A 108 -3.97 -9.68 -38.15
N VAL A 109 -4.22 -10.35 -37.03
CA VAL A 109 -4.81 -9.80 -35.80
C VAL A 109 -3.99 -10.33 -34.62
N ALA A 110 -3.35 -9.42 -33.89
CA ALA A 110 -2.44 -9.75 -32.80
C ALA A 110 -2.85 -9.01 -31.52
N PRO A 111 -3.64 -9.66 -30.64
CA PRO A 111 -3.90 -9.15 -29.30
C PRO A 111 -2.59 -9.01 -28.51
N ARG A 112 -2.49 -7.95 -27.73
CA ARG A 112 -1.36 -7.65 -26.85
C ARG A 112 -1.86 -7.07 -25.54
N PHE A 113 -0.95 -6.80 -24.62
CA PHE A 113 -1.32 -6.10 -23.39
C PHE A 113 -1.89 -4.72 -23.74
N ASN A 114 -3.09 -4.44 -23.24
CA ASN A 114 -3.83 -3.19 -23.43
C ASN A 114 -4.08 -2.82 -24.89
N GLY A 115 -4.28 -3.80 -25.79
CA GLY A 115 -4.65 -3.48 -27.16
C GLY A 115 -4.58 -4.63 -28.15
N VAL A 116 -4.81 -4.29 -29.41
CA VAL A 116 -4.69 -5.21 -30.55
C VAL A 116 -4.04 -4.49 -31.72
N ASP A 117 -3.14 -5.20 -32.39
CA ASP A 117 -2.54 -4.75 -33.64
C ASP A 117 -3.16 -5.53 -34.80
N ILE A 118 -3.55 -4.84 -35.87
CA ILE A 118 -4.09 -5.46 -37.08
C ILE A 118 -3.30 -5.02 -38.29
N TRP A 119 -3.07 -5.95 -39.23
CA TRP A 119 -2.44 -5.64 -40.50
C TRP A 119 -3.48 -5.74 -41.62
N VAL A 120 -3.73 -4.64 -42.31
CA VAL A 120 -4.74 -4.53 -43.37
C VAL A 120 -4.13 -4.01 -44.67
N ASN A 121 -4.75 -4.35 -45.80
CA ASN A 121 -4.45 -3.75 -47.11
C ASN A 121 -5.75 -3.35 -47.83
N ILE A 122 -5.74 -2.18 -48.45
CA ILE A 122 -6.85 -1.60 -49.21
C ILE A 122 -6.40 -1.41 -50.67
N GLU A 123 -6.88 -2.27 -51.56
CA GLU A 123 -6.59 -2.20 -52.98
C GLU A 123 -7.55 -1.24 -53.68
N TRP A 124 -7.15 0.04 -53.71
CA TRP A 124 -7.89 1.08 -54.42
C TRP A 124 -6.95 2.21 -54.89
N SER A 125 -7.38 2.96 -55.90
CA SER A 125 -6.59 4.05 -56.49
C SER A 125 -6.64 5.36 -55.68
N ALA A 126 -7.55 5.47 -54.71
CA ALA A 126 -7.75 6.67 -53.89
C ALA A 126 -7.92 6.30 -52.41
N ASP A 127 -7.72 7.28 -51.52
CA ASP A 127 -8.01 7.07 -50.10
C ASP A 127 -9.53 6.95 -49.88
N ILE A 128 -9.93 5.97 -49.09
CA ILE A 128 -11.33 5.68 -48.75
C ILE A 128 -11.46 5.45 -47.23
N SER A 129 -12.66 5.66 -46.70
CA SER A 129 -12.90 5.58 -45.25
C SER A 129 -12.83 4.13 -44.78
N LEU A 130 -11.91 3.82 -43.86
CA LEU A 130 -11.74 2.48 -43.29
C LEU A 130 -12.42 2.37 -41.93
N TYR A 131 -13.48 1.57 -41.85
CA TYR A 131 -14.12 1.20 -40.58
C TYR A 131 -13.73 -0.23 -40.19
N VAL A 132 -13.48 -0.43 -38.90
CA VAL A 132 -13.06 -1.71 -38.33
C VAL A 132 -13.92 -2.06 -37.13
N ASP A 133 -14.65 -3.18 -37.23
CA ASP A 133 -15.35 -3.77 -36.09
C ASP A 133 -14.43 -4.74 -35.37
N TYR A 134 -14.36 -4.60 -34.04
CA TYR A 134 -13.68 -5.52 -33.13
C TYR A 134 -14.74 -6.23 -32.30
N LEU A 135 -14.73 -7.56 -32.33
CA LEU A 135 -15.35 -8.41 -31.33
C LEU A 135 -14.23 -8.97 -30.46
N VAL A 136 -14.18 -8.54 -29.21
CA VAL A 136 -13.20 -9.02 -28.23
C VAL A 136 -13.92 -9.98 -27.30
N VAL A 137 -13.41 -11.20 -27.18
CA VAL A 137 -13.85 -12.18 -26.18
C VAL A 137 -12.68 -12.51 -25.28
N ASN A 138 -12.83 -12.20 -23.99
CA ASN A 138 -11.86 -12.57 -22.99
C ASN A 138 -12.24 -13.96 -22.46
N PRO A 139 -11.57 -15.04 -22.90
CA PRO A 139 -11.90 -16.37 -22.40
C PRO A 139 -11.77 -16.37 -20.87
N PRO A 140 -12.62 -17.11 -20.13
CA PRO A 140 -12.36 -17.36 -18.72
C PRO A 140 -10.97 -17.98 -18.66
N SER A 141 -10.01 -17.26 -18.06
CA SER A 141 -8.73 -17.85 -17.77
C SER A 141 -9.00 -19.14 -17.00
N ALA A 142 -8.33 -20.24 -17.37
CA ALA A 142 -8.29 -21.40 -16.49
C ALA A 142 -7.98 -20.88 -15.09
N PRO A 143 -8.71 -21.31 -14.04
CA PRO A 143 -8.55 -20.75 -12.70
C PRO A 143 -7.04 -20.72 -12.41
N PRO A 144 -6.48 -19.55 -12.05
CA PRO A 144 -5.04 -19.40 -12.01
C PRO A 144 -4.48 -20.53 -11.14
N SER A 145 -3.45 -21.21 -11.65
CA SER A 145 -2.81 -22.29 -10.88
C SER A 145 -2.45 -21.74 -9.51
N LEU A 146 -2.85 -22.44 -8.44
CA LEU A 146 -2.62 -21.98 -7.06
C LEU A 146 -1.17 -21.56 -6.87
N ARG A 147 -0.96 -20.26 -6.70
CA ARG A 147 0.36 -19.72 -6.44
C ARG A 147 0.72 -19.98 -4.99
N THR A 148 1.87 -20.61 -4.74
CA THR A 148 2.39 -20.77 -3.38
C THR A 148 3.52 -19.78 -3.13
N VAL A 149 3.37 -18.91 -2.12
CA VAL A 149 4.39 -17.97 -1.66
C VAL A 149 5.05 -18.56 -0.41
N SER A 150 6.36 -18.80 -0.49
CA SER A 150 7.16 -19.28 0.65
C SER A 150 7.69 -18.10 1.46
N VAL A 151 7.29 -17.99 2.73
CA VAL A 151 7.54 -16.82 3.59
C VAL A 151 8.46 -17.19 4.75
N THR A 152 9.62 -16.57 4.85
CA THR A 152 10.42 -16.62 6.09
C THR A 152 9.74 -15.78 7.16
N VAL A 153 9.67 -16.28 8.39
CA VAL A 153 9.08 -15.54 9.52
C VAL A 153 10.14 -15.31 10.59
N HIS A 154 10.27 -14.07 11.04
CA HIS A 154 11.18 -13.65 12.09
C HIS A 154 10.39 -13.04 13.25
N ARG A 155 10.91 -13.17 14.47
CA ARG A 155 10.39 -12.48 15.66
C ARG A 155 11.53 -11.83 16.44
N HIS A 156 11.26 -10.69 17.04
CA HIS A 156 12.14 -10.13 18.06
C HIS A 156 12.07 -10.99 19.35
N SER A 157 13.14 -11.01 20.14
CA SER A 157 13.20 -11.81 21.38
C SER A 157 12.19 -11.38 22.44
N SER A 158 11.69 -10.15 22.37
CA SER A 158 10.63 -9.64 23.27
C SER A 158 9.21 -9.98 22.84
N VAL A 159 9.06 -10.75 21.75
CA VAL A 159 7.74 -11.14 21.21
C VAL A 159 7.61 -12.66 21.19
N ALA A 160 6.49 -13.17 21.73
CA ALA A 160 6.08 -14.55 21.55
C ALA A 160 5.45 -14.74 20.16
N LEU A 161 5.94 -15.73 19.42
CA LEU A 161 5.34 -16.23 18.19
C LEU A 161 5.81 -17.66 17.99
N SER A 162 4.90 -18.62 18.13
CA SER A 162 5.19 -20.03 17.85
C SER A 162 5.11 -20.35 16.35
N GLU A 163 5.68 -21.50 15.98
CA GLU A 163 5.59 -22.04 14.61
C GLU A 163 4.13 -22.23 14.17
N ALA A 164 3.29 -22.77 15.06
CA ALA A 164 1.88 -23.04 14.78
C ALA A 164 1.06 -21.75 14.61
N GLU A 165 1.36 -20.72 15.42
CA GLU A 165 0.74 -19.40 15.24
C GLU A 165 1.16 -18.76 13.93
N ALA A 166 2.44 -18.82 13.57
CA ALA A 166 2.92 -18.32 12.28
C ALA A 166 2.25 -19.03 11.10
N ASP A 167 2.14 -20.36 11.16
CA ASP A 167 1.47 -21.15 10.11
C ASP A 167 -0.02 -20.81 10.00
N ARG A 168 -0.71 -20.64 11.14
CA ARG A 168 -2.10 -20.18 11.16
C ARG A 168 -2.24 -18.81 10.49
N ILE A 169 -1.41 -17.83 10.84
CA ILE A 169 -1.49 -16.48 10.28
C ILE A 169 -1.24 -16.48 8.77
N LEU A 170 -0.27 -17.27 8.29
CA LEU A 170 -0.02 -17.43 6.85
C LEU A 170 -1.19 -18.13 6.14
N ALA A 171 -1.85 -19.09 6.80
CA ALA A 171 -3.06 -19.70 6.27
C ALA A 171 -4.23 -18.71 6.22
N ASP A 172 -4.36 -17.84 7.22
CA ASP A 172 -5.37 -16.77 7.25
C ASP A 172 -5.14 -15.78 6.09
N MET A 173 -3.89 -15.37 5.82
CA MET A 173 -3.55 -14.55 4.63
C MET A 173 -4.06 -15.18 3.33
N GLY A 174 -3.87 -16.50 3.17
CA GLY A 174 -4.32 -17.22 1.97
C GLY A 174 -5.85 -17.32 1.91
N THR A 175 -6.49 -17.58 3.05
CA THR A 175 -7.96 -17.67 3.15
C THR A 175 -8.63 -16.36 2.77
N ILE A 176 -8.09 -15.23 3.24
CA ILE A 176 -8.59 -13.88 2.92
C ILE A 176 -8.58 -13.63 1.40
N LEU A 177 -7.55 -14.09 0.69
CA LEU A 177 -7.46 -13.87 -0.75
C LEU A 177 -8.29 -14.88 -1.57
N GLN A 178 -8.53 -16.08 -1.06
CA GLN A 178 -9.09 -17.20 -1.83
C GLN A 178 -10.61 -17.25 -1.85
N ASN A 179 -11.29 -16.54 -0.95
CA ASN A 179 -12.73 -16.52 -0.88
C ASN A 179 -13.31 -15.51 -1.89
N ASP A 180 -14.56 -15.74 -2.28
CA ASP A 180 -15.41 -14.77 -2.99
C ASP A 180 -16.48 -14.31 -2.00
N ASP A 181 -16.16 -13.26 -1.26
CA ASP A 181 -16.93 -12.77 -0.11
C ASP A 181 -17.96 -11.70 -0.50
N SER A 182 -17.97 -11.23 -1.76
CA SER A 182 -18.95 -10.27 -2.29
C SER A 182 -18.88 -10.09 -3.81
N GLY A 183 -19.91 -9.51 -4.43
CA GLY A 183 -19.95 -9.29 -5.89
C GLY A 183 -18.74 -8.58 -6.55
N PRO A 184 -18.09 -7.56 -5.94
CA PRO A 184 -16.86 -6.96 -6.48
C PRO A 184 -15.57 -7.71 -6.13
N ASP A 185 -15.65 -8.76 -5.30
CA ASP A 185 -14.51 -9.53 -4.84
C ASP A 185 -14.01 -10.50 -5.92
N VAL A 186 -12.71 -10.75 -5.92
CA VAL A 186 -12.04 -11.63 -6.90
C VAL A 186 -11.24 -12.67 -6.15
N ALA A 187 -11.81 -13.88 -6.05
CA ALA A 187 -11.10 -15.03 -5.50
C ALA A 187 -9.73 -15.20 -6.17
N THR A 188 -8.69 -15.02 -5.38
CA THR A 188 -7.30 -14.91 -5.79
C THR A 188 -6.55 -16.13 -5.27
N PRO A 189 -6.16 -17.10 -6.13
CA PRO A 189 -5.62 -18.37 -5.70
C PRO A 189 -4.14 -18.26 -5.30
N VAL A 190 -3.88 -17.59 -4.18
CA VAL A 190 -2.57 -17.41 -3.56
C VAL A 190 -2.58 -18.05 -2.19
N ARG A 191 -1.61 -18.93 -1.91
CA ARG A 191 -1.40 -19.58 -0.62
C ARG A 191 -0.05 -19.18 -0.07
N PHE A 192 0.00 -18.84 1.21
CA PHE A 192 1.24 -18.58 1.92
C PHE A 192 1.63 -19.79 2.76
N VAL A 193 2.91 -20.16 2.72
CA VAL A 193 3.48 -21.25 3.53
C VAL A 193 4.78 -20.79 4.15
N ARG A 194 5.06 -21.24 5.37
CA ARG A 194 6.28 -20.84 6.06
C ARG A 194 7.51 -21.51 5.44
N ASN A 195 8.59 -20.75 5.30
CA ASN A 195 9.88 -21.20 4.77
C ASN A 195 10.87 -21.51 5.90
N GLY A 196 10.75 -22.71 6.48
CA GLY A 196 11.57 -23.16 7.63
C GLY A 196 11.09 -22.58 8.96
N ALA A 197 11.84 -22.79 10.04
CA ALA A 197 11.46 -22.35 11.40
C ALA A 197 11.29 -20.83 11.53
N VAL A 198 10.47 -20.39 12.49
CA VAL A 198 10.42 -19.00 12.98
C VAL A 198 11.78 -18.65 13.58
N ARG A 199 12.39 -17.58 13.07
CA ARG A 199 13.76 -17.18 13.42
C ARG A 199 13.76 -16.03 14.40
N LEU A 200 14.77 -15.97 15.26
CA LEU A 200 15.03 -14.76 16.03
C LEU A 200 15.67 -13.71 15.12
N LEU A 201 15.19 -12.47 15.23
CA LEU A 201 15.89 -11.32 14.67
C LEU A 201 17.27 -11.18 15.32
N PRO A 202 18.28 -10.65 14.58
CA PRO A 202 19.58 -10.34 15.15
C PRO A 202 19.46 -9.42 16.38
N ALA A 203 20.31 -9.62 17.39
CA ALA A 203 20.22 -8.89 18.66
C ALA A 203 20.43 -7.37 18.55
N ASN A 204 20.99 -6.88 17.43
CA ASN A 204 21.14 -5.46 17.14
C ASN A 204 19.89 -4.82 16.52
N ILE A 205 18.85 -5.60 16.22
CA ILE A 205 17.56 -5.07 15.76
C ILE A 205 16.71 -4.76 17.01
N PRO A 206 16.30 -3.50 17.22
CA PRO A 206 15.53 -3.15 18.40
C PRO A 206 14.12 -3.76 18.34
N GLY A 207 13.57 -4.08 19.51
CA GLY A 207 12.18 -4.54 19.62
C GLY A 207 11.16 -3.46 19.28
N THR A 208 11.50 -2.19 19.49
CA THR A 208 10.64 -1.04 19.14
C THR A 208 11.34 -0.23 18.06
N ILE A 209 10.69 -0.10 16.90
CA ILE A 209 11.21 0.63 15.73
C ILE A 209 10.81 2.10 15.86
N GLN A 210 11.75 3.00 16.18
CA GLN A 210 11.42 4.40 16.50
C GLN A 210 12.10 5.43 15.60
N THR A 211 13.15 5.04 14.89
CA THR A 211 13.92 5.91 14.00
C THR A 211 13.98 5.35 12.59
N SER A 212 14.40 6.18 11.64
CA SER A 212 14.68 5.73 10.27
C SER A 212 15.73 4.63 10.24
N SER A 213 16.78 4.77 11.05
CA SER A 213 17.83 3.75 11.17
C SER A 213 17.30 2.42 11.70
N ASP A 214 16.37 2.43 12.67
CA ASP A 214 15.80 1.19 13.22
C ASP A 214 15.01 0.45 12.13
N LEU A 215 14.21 1.18 11.35
CA LEU A 215 13.41 0.60 10.27
C LEU A 215 14.33 0.04 9.18
N ASN A 216 15.36 0.78 8.78
CA ASN A 216 16.34 0.31 7.80
C ASN A 216 17.08 -0.93 8.29
N ALA A 217 17.48 -0.98 9.56
CA ALA A 217 18.10 -2.16 10.16
C ALA A 217 17.15 -3.37 10.13
N LEU A 218 15.87 -3.16 10.48
CA LEU A 218 14.86 -4.21 10.43
C LEU A 218 14.63 -4.72 9.00
N LEU A 219 14.41 -3.83 8.04
CA LEU A 219 14.12 -4.18 6.64
C LEU A 219 15.31 -4.85 5.95
N THR A 220 16.55 -4.62 6.43
CA THR A 220 17.77 -5.26 5.93
C THR A 220 18.14 -6.55 6.66
N ALA A 221 17.46 -6.91 7.76
CA ALA A 221 17.70 -8.13 8.55
C ALA A 221 17.24 -9.44 7.86
N GLY A 222 17.12 -9.43 6.53
CA GLY A 222 16.66 -10.54 5.69
C GLY A 222 15.27 -10.32 5.11
N SER A 223 14.86 -11.16 4.15
CA SER A 223 13.49 -11.15 3.63
C SER A 223 12.53 -11.94 4.54
N GLY A 224 11.24 -11.67 4.41
CA GLY A 224 10.17 -12.28 5.17
C GLY A 224 9.35 -11.29 5.98
N VAL A 225 8.46 -11.85 6.80
CA VAL A 225 7.68 -11.14 7.82
C VAL A 225 8.50 -11.05 9.10
N LYS A 226 8.54 -9.87 9.72
CA LYS A 226 9.34 -9.58 10.91
C LYS A 226 8.46 -8.99 12.00
N ILE A 227 8.28 -9.74 13.08
CA ILE A 227 7.41 -9.33 14.18
C ILE A 227 8.21 -8.67 15.29
N VAL A 228 7.86 -7.42 15.56
CA VAL A 228 8.50 -6.56 16.56
C VAL A 228 7.50 -6.17 17.65
N GLN A 229 7.99 -5.61 18.75
CA GLN A 229 7.18 -5.23 19.90
C GLN A 229 6.28 -4.03 19.59
N ALA A 230 6.82 -3.06 18.85
CA ALA A 230 6.10 -1.86 18.42
C ALA A 230 6.77 -1.22 17.20
N ILE A 231 5.95 -0.63 16.33
CA ILE A 231 6.42 0.20 15.21
C ILE A 231 5.95 1.64 15.51
N ARG A 232 6.89 2.58 15.48
CA ARG A 232 6.64 4.02 15.67
C ARG A 232 7.30 4.85 14.59
N TRP A 233 7.92 4.19 13.62
CA TRP A 233 8.51 4.80 12.45
C TRP A 233 8.12 4.01 11.19
N CYS A 234 7.45 4.66 10.26
CA CYS A 234 7.15 4.13 8.93
C CYS A 234 7.10 5.30 7.93
N GLY A 235 8.29 5.70 7.46
CA GLY A 235 8.51 6.91 6.65
C GLY A 235 8.60 8.21 7.47
N GLY A 236 8.51 8.11 8.79
CA GLY A 236 8.54 9.20 9.76
C GLY A 236 7.90 8.77 11.08
N PRO A 237 7.98 9.60 12.14
CA PRO A 237 7.34 9.31 13.43
C PRO A 237 5.84 9.12 13.28
N GLY A 238 5.32 7.99 13.77
CA GLY A 238 3.92 7.61 13.67
C GLY A 238 3.35 7.07 14.97
N ASP A 239 2.03 7.04 15.02
CA ASP A 239 1.22 6.64 16.15
C ASP A 239 0.56 5.30 15.88
N GLY A 240 0.67 4.35 16.82
CA GLY A 240 -0.06 3.08 16.73
C GLY A 240 0.15 2.26 15.45
N ILE A 241 1.30 2.38 14.78
CA ILE A 241 1.58 1.62 13.56
C ILE A 241 1.60 0.12 13.90
N ILE A 242 0.74 -0.64 13.23
CA ILE A 242 0.62 -2.09 13.42
C ILE A 242 1.23 -2.89 12.26
N GLY A 243 1.45 -2.25 11.12
CA GLY A 243 2.11 -2.80 9.94
C GLY A 243 2.92 -1.73 9.20
N CYS A 244 4.02 -2.14 8.58
CA CYS A 244 4.81 -1.29 7.69
C CYS A 244 5.54 -2.14 6.66
N ALA A 245 5.48 -1.74 5.39
CA ALA A 245 6.18 -2.38 4.30
C ALA A 245 6.56 -1.38 3.21
N PRO A 246 7.72 -1.57 2.54
CA PRO A 246 8.05 -0.85 1.33
C PRO A 246 7.05 -1.17 0.21
N VAL A 247 6.64 -0.12 -0.53
CA VAL A 247 5.76 -0.26 -1.69
C VAL A 247 6.57 -0.67 -2.91
N GLY A 248 6.36 -1.88 -3.41
CA GLY A 248 7.12 -2.46 -4.52
C GLY A 248 8.49 -2.94 -4.06
N SER A 249 8.52 -4.12 -3.44
CA SER A 249 9.76 -4.77 -3.02
C SER A 249 10.07 -5.98 -3.89
N ALA A 250 11.35 -6.21 -4.20
CA ALA A 250 11.77 -7.41 -4.94
C ALA A 250 11.60 -8.72 -4.14
N SER A 251 11.26 -8.63 -2.85
CA SER A 251 11.07 -9.77 -1.96
C SER A 251 10.01 -9.46 -0.91
N VAL A 252 9.54 -10.48 -0.19
CA VAL A 252 8.69 -10.24 0.99
C VAL A 252 9.51 -9.46 2.01
N ASN A 253 9.03 -8.28 2.42
CA ASN A 253 9.64 -7.45 3.43
C ASN A 253 8.54 -6.74 4.22
N VAL A 254 8.06 -7.41 5.26
CA VAL A 254 6.93 -6.94 6.08
C VAL A 254 7.41 -6.76 7.51
N ALA A 255 7.16 -5.60 8.11
CA ALA A 255 7.24 -5.39 9.54
C ALA A 255 5.83 -5.34 10.12
N ALA A 256 5.58 -6.07 11.21
CA ALA A 256 4.29 -6.04 11.88
C ALA A 256 4.46 -6.22 13.40
N VAL A 257 3.41 -5.90 14.15
CA VAL A 257 3.31 -6.18 15.59
C VAL A 257 2.31 -7.30 15.83
N ARG A 258 2.36 -7.94 17.02
CA ARG A 258 1.29 -8.85 17.43
C ARG A 258 -0.01 -8.05 17.60
N PHE A 259 -1.10 -8.59 17.09
CA PHE A 259 -2.41 -7.95 17.14
C PHE A 259 -3.50 -8.94 17.55
N THR A 260 -4.77 -8.56 17.45
CA THR A 260 -5.90 -9.48 17.69
C THR A 260 -5.78 -10.69 16.75
N ALA A 261 -5.98 -11.90 17.31
CA ALA A 261 -5.61 -13.14 16.63
C ALA A 261 -6.26 -13.31 15.24
N ASN A 262 -7.48 -12.79 15.05
CA ASN A 262 -8.25 -12.87 13.81
C ASN A 262 -7.90 -11.78 12.78
N GLN A 263 -7.05 -10.81 13.08
CA GLN A 263 -6.69 -9.72 12.16
C GLN A 263 -5.20 -9.73 11.78
N GLU A 264 -4.37 -10.56 12.40
CA GLU A 264 -2.94 -10.64 12.05
C GLU A 264 -2.72 -11.10 10.60
N GLY A 265 -3.50 -12.08 10.12
CA GLY A 265 -3.44 -12.52 8.73
C GLY A 265 -3.80 -11.40 7.75
N LEU A 266 -4.78 -10.59 8.12
CA LEU A 266 -5.19 -9.42 7.35
C LEU A 266 -4.09 -8.34 7.30
N ILE A 267 -3.48 -8.01 8.44
CA ILE A 267 -2.37 -7.06 8.49
C ILE A 267 -1.21 -7.56 7.62
N TRP A 268 -0.84 -8.84 7.73
CA TRP A 268 0.29 -9.37 6.96
C TRP A 268 0.02 -9.39 5.46
N VAL A 269 -1.20 -9.72 5.02
CA VAL A 269 -1.54 -9.72 3.59
C VAL A 269 -1.68 -8.29 3.05
N HIS A 270 -2.14 -7.34 3.85
CA HIS A 270 -2.13 -5.91 3.53
C HIS A 270 -0.69 -5.42 3.26
N GLU A 271 0.23 -5.66 4.20
CA GLU A 271 1.64 -5.27 4.04
C GLU A 271 2.33 -6.01 2.88
N TYR A 272 1.98 -7.28 2.65
CA TYR A 272 2.44 -8.01 1.46
C TYR A 272 1.88 -7.39 0.17
N GLY A 273 0.66 -6.85 0.20
CA GLY A 273 0.07 -6.08 -0.90
C GLY A 273 0.93 -4.87 -1.26
N HIS A 274 1.43 -4.12 -0.26
CA HIS A 274 2.42 -3.07 -0.51
C HIS A 274 3.68 -3.60 -1.18
N ASN A 275 4.25 -4.74 -0.74
CA ASN A 275 5.39 -5.33 -1.45
C ASN A 275 5.07 -5.67 -2.92
N CYS A 276 3.83 -6.03 -3.23
CA CYS A 276 3.33 -6.26 -4.59
C CYS A 276 3.07 -4.97 -5.39
N GLY A 277 3.38 -3.80 -4.82
CA GLY A 277 3.21 -2.49 -5.45
C GLY A 277 1.80 -1.91 -5.32
N LEU A 278 0.95 -2.47 -4.44
CA LEU A 278 -0.41 -1.98 -4.26
C LEU A 278 -0.45 -0.73 -3.37
N PRO A 279 -1.19 0.32 -3.77
CA PRO A 279 -1.53 1.43 -2.90
C PRO A 279 -2.64 1.03 -1.91
N HIS A 280 -2.95 1.91 -0.96
CA HIS A 280 -4.22 1.82 -0.26
C HIS A 280 -5.40 1.99 -1.22
N ARG A 281 -6.49 1.29 -0.93
CA ARG A 281 -7.77 1.36 -1.66
C ARG A 281 -8.86 1.94 -0.75
N THR A 282 -9.62 2.92 -1.25
CA THR A 282 -10.61 3.65 -0.42
C THR A 282 -12.03 3.67 -1.01
N ASP A 283 -12.23 3.14 -2.22
CA ASP A 283 -13.54 2.99 -2.85
C ASP A 283 -14.40 1.90 -2.19
N ASP A 284 -13.79 1.00 -1.42
CA ASP A 284 -14.46 -0.08 -0.71
C ASP A 284 -13.91 -0.21 0.72
N PRO A 285 -14.72 0.02 1.77
CA PRO A 285 -14.29 -0.12 3.15
C PRO A 285 -13.94 -1.56 3.53
N ARG A 286 -14.33 -2.56 2.73
CA ARG A 286 -13.97 -3.96 2.93
C ARG A 286 -12.70 -4.37 2.18
N ALA A 287 -12.02 -3.43 1.51
CA ALA A 287 -10.80 -3.76 0.77
C ALA A 287 -9.71 -4.32 1.70
N VAL A 288 -9.00 -5.36 1.27
CA VAL A 288 -7.77 -5.80 1.97
C VAL A 288 -6.77 -4.65 2.08
N MET A 289 -6.66 -3.82 1.04
CA MET A 289 -5.81 -2.63 1.00
C MET A 289 -6.44 -1.39 1.63
N TYR A 290 -7.52 -1.51 2.41
CA TYR A 290 -8.09 -0.36 3.12
C TYR A 290 -7.12 0.13 4.21
N PRO A 291 -6.96 1.46 4.41
CA PRO A 291 -5.94 2.02 5.33
C PRO A 291 -6.17 1.74 6.82
N SER A 292 -7.34 1.23 7.20
CA SER A 292 -7.63 0.69 8.53
C SER A 292 -7.88 -0.81 8.45
N VAL A 293 -7.83 -1.50 9.59
CA VAL A 293 -8.08 -2.94 9.70
C VAL A 293 -9.42 -3.21 10.38
N GLY A 294 -10.26 -4.02 9.73
CA GLY A 294 -11.54 -4.53 10.21
C GLY A 294 -11.66 -6.02 9.91
N ALA A 295 -12.46 -6.76 10.68
CA ALA A 295 -12.56 -8.22 10.53
C ALA A 295 -13.18 -8.65 9.18
N ASP A 296 -13.82 -7.72 8.48
CA ASP A 296 -14.51 -7.86 7.19
C ASP A 296 -13.75 -7.18 6.03
N HIS A 297 -12.49 -6.79 6.23
CA HIS A 297 -11.65 -6.22 5.18
C HIS A 297 -11.04 -7.34 4.32
N ASN A 298 -11.89 -8.10 3.64
CA ASN A 298 -11.55 -9.32 2.92
C ASN A 298 -11.81 -9.25 1.42
N VAL A 299 -11.99 -8.06 0.85
CA VAL A 299 -12.30 -7.88 -0.58
C VAL A 299 -11.07 -7.47 -1.36
N VAL A 300 -10.84 -8.15 -2.49
CA VAL A 300 -9.82 -7.79 -3.49
C VAL A 300 -10.46 -7.59 -4.86
N ASN A 301 -10.04 -6.55 -5.58
CA ASN A 301 -10.48 -6.32 -6.95
C ASN A 301 -9.56 -7.01 -7.97
N ALA A 302 -9.89 -6.93 -9.27
CA ALA A 302 -9.12 -7.57 -10.32
C ALA A 302 -7.65 -7.08 -10.43
N ALA A 303 -7.39 -5.80 -10.15
CA ALA A 303 -6.04 -5.25 -10.18
C ALA A 303 -5.20 -5.74 -8.99
N GLU A 304 -5.80 -5.77 -7.80
CA GLU A 304 -5.19 -6.33 -6.58
C GLU A 304 -4.90 -7.83 -6.76
N SER A 305 -5.86 -8.59 -7.28
CA SER A 305 -5.70 -10.02 -7.59
C SER A 305 -4.51 -10.27 -8.52
N SER A 306 -4.40 -9.50 -9.61
CA SER A 306 -3.27 -9.58 -10.55
C SER A 306 -1.93 -9.27 -9.88
N ALA A 307 -1.88 -8.26 -9.01
CA ALA A 307 -0.68 -7.92 -8.25
C ALA A 307 -0.31 -9.02 -7.25
N PHE A 308 -1.27 -9.59 -6.51
CA PHE A 308 -1.02 -10.70 -5.59
C PHE A 308 -0.59 -11.99 -6.31
N LEU A 309 -1.05 -12.23 -7.54
CA LEU A 309 -0.60 -13.35 -8.40
C LEU A 309 0.79 -13.11 -9.00
N SER A 310 1.18 -11.86 -9.23
CA SER A 310 2.51 -11.46 -9.71
C SER A 310 3.55 -11.45 -8.57
N GLY A 311 3.16 -10.93 -7.41
CA GLY A 311 3.91 -10.93 -6.15
C GLY A 311 4.81 -9.72 -5.99
N PRO A 312 5.80 -9.81 -5.09
CA PRO A 312 6.70 -8.71 -4.83
C PRO A 312 7.33 -8.21 -6.14
N LEU A 313 7.15 -6.92 -6.43
CA LEU A 313 7.65 -6.28 -7.65
C LEU A 313 8.99 -5.60 -7.36
N SER A 314 10.02 -5.95 -8.12
CA SER A 314 11.23 -5.13 -8.18
C SER A 314 10.95 -3.91 -9.06
N ILE A 315 10.54 -2.78 -8.47
CA ILE A 315 10.45 -1.52 -9.20
C ILE A 315 11.88 -1.02 -9.47
N SER A 316 12.49 -1.43 -10.59
CA SER A 316 13.76 -0.87 -11.06
C SER A 316 13.51 0.39 -11.89
N GLY A 317 13.51 1.56 -11.26
CA GLY A 317 13.28 2.85 -11.93
C GLY A 317 12.76 3.91 -10.96
N LYS A 318 12.78 5.19 -11.37
CA LYS A 318 12.15 6.27 -10.59
C LYS A 318 10.73 5.85 -10.25
N VAL A 319 10.46 5.73 -8.96
CA VAL A 319 9.15 5.44 -8.38
C VAL A 319 8.09 6.27 -9.10
N MET A 320 6.95 5.65 -9.44
CA MET A 320 5.78 6.37 -9.93
C MET A 320 5.62 7.64 -9.08
N ALA A 321 5.52 8.81 -9.72
CA ALA A 321 5.31 10.05 -8.99
C ALA A 321 4.13 9.84 -8.04
N ALA A 322 4.27 10.22 -6.76
CA ALA A 322 3.27 10.07 -5.72
C ALA A 322 1.89 10.71 -6.03
N GLY A 323 1.76 11.37 -7.20
CA GLY A 323 0.55 12.04 -7.69
C GLY A 323 -0.66 11.13 -7.99
N GLY A 324 -0.63 9.84 -7.67
CA GLY A 324 -1.81 8.95 -7.73
C GLY A 324 -1.95 7.99 -6.55
N CYS A 325 -1.03 8.04 -5.59
CA CYS A 325 -0.99 7.13 -4.46
C CYS A 325 -1.39 7.92 -3.21
N SER A 326 -2.70 8.06 -2.97
CA SER A 326 -3.18 8.77 -1.78
C SER A 326 -3.09 7.83 -0.57
N CYS A 327 -1.91 7.74 0.03
CA CYS A 327 -1.81 7.35 1.44
C CYS A 327 -2.10 8.55 2.38
N GLY A 328 -2.27 9.76 1.82
CA GLY A 328 -3.20 10.73 2.39
C GLY A 328 -4.63 10.23 2.18
N ALA A 329 -5.58 10.61 3.03
CA ALA A 329 -6.97 10.15 3.00
C ALA A 329 -7.79 10.54 1.74
N GLY A 330 -7.17 10.72 0.58
CA GLY A 330 -7.73 11.19 -0.69
C GLY A 330 -8.78 10.22 -1.25
N GLY A 331 -9.98 10.28 -0.68
CA GLY A 331 -11.10 9.42 -1.03
C GLY A 331 -11.84 8.87 0.19
N LEU A 332 -11.20 8.84 1.36
CA LEU A 332 -11.88 8.47 2.60
C LEU A 332 -12.88 9.55 2.99
N ALA A 333 -14.14 9.14 3.19
CA ALA A 333 -15.14 9.99 3.81
C ALA A 333 -14.79 10.17 5.29
N LEU A 334 -14.67 11.42 5.74
CA LEU A 334 -14.52 11.75 7.16
C LEU A 334 -15.78 11.30 7.91
N PRO A 335 -15.70 10.38 8.89
CA PRO A 335 -16.86 10.02 9.71
C PRO A 335 -17.42 11.25 10.42
N ALA A 336 -18.75 11.40 10.41
CA ALA A 336 -19.41 12.55 11.03
C ALA A 336 -19.24 12.57 12.56
N ASP A 337 -19.18 11.38 13.18
CA ASP A 337 -18.83 11.23 14.60
C ASP A 337 -17.36 10.85 14.72
N VAL A 338 -16.59 11.66 15.47
CA VAL A 338 -15.18 11.38 15.75
C VAL A 338 -14.97 10.03 16.44
N ARG A 339 -15.99 9.53 17.16
CA ARG A 339 -15.94 8.23 17.86
C ARG A 339 -15.87 7.07 16.87
N ASP A 340 -16.59 7.17 15.76
CA ASP A 340 -16.53 6.16 14.68
C ASP A 340 -15.16 6.18 13.98
N PHE A 341 -14.51 7.35 13.93
CA PHE A 341 -13.17 7.50 13.36
C PHE A 341 -12.07 6.89 14.24
N VAL A 342 -12.10 7.14 15.56
CA VAL A 342 -11.08 6.62 16.49
C VAL A 342 -11.31 5.15 16.87
N SER A 343 -12.50 4.62 16.63
CA SER A 343 -12.82 3.19 16.84
C SER A 343 -12.34 2.30 15.68
N GLN A 344 -11.44 2.82 14.85
CA GLN A 344 -10.77 2.09 13.77
C GLN A 344 -9.29 1.93 14.08
N HIS A 345 -8.73 0.78 13.73
CA HIS A 345 -7.29 0.55 13.81
C HIS A 345 -6.61 0.93 12.50
N TRP A 346 -6.02 2.12 12.44
CA TRP A 346 -5.28 2.60 11.29
C TRP A 346 -3.93 1.90 11.18
N ILE A 347 -3.70 1.17 10.09
CA ILE A 347 -2.57 0.24 9.95
C ILE A 347 -1.23 0.98 10.07
N GLU A 348 -1.14 2.12 9.40
CA GLU A 348 0.04 2.97 9.31
C GLU A 348 -0.05 4.23 10.20
N GLY A 349 -0.96 4.22 11.17
CA GLY A 349 -1.28 5.31 12.10
C GLY A 349 -2.42 6.23 11.64
N VAL A 350 -2.93 7.07 12.56
CA VAL A 350 -4.09 7.93 12.32
C VAL A 350 -3.79 8.94 11.20
N PRO A 351 -4.63 9.03 10.16
CA PRO A 351 -4.42 9.95 9.04
C PRO A 351 -4.61 11.40 9.49
N TRP A 352 -3.53 12.19 9.48
CA TRP A 352 -3.51 13.58 9.91
C TRP A 352 -4.52 14.44 9.15
N GLU A 353 -4.64 14.24 7.83
CA GLU A 353 -5.52 15.03 6.98
C GLU A 353 -6.99 14.91 7.40
N LEU A 354 -7.44 13.75 7.88
CA LEU A 354 -8.80 13.57 8.40
C LEU A 354 -8.91 14.06 9.84
N ALA A 355 -8.01 13.60 10.70
CA ALA A 355 -8.09 13.89 12.13
C ALA A 355 -8.02 15.39 12.44
N SER A 356 -7.23 16.16 11.68
CA SER A 356 -7.07 17.60 11.86
C SER A 356 -8.31 18.43 11.50
N GLN A 357 -9.27 17.86 10.76
CA GLN A 357 -10.54 18.50 10.39
C GLN A 357 -11.56 18.53 11.54
N TYR A 358 -11.42 17.64 12.53
CA TYR A 358 -12.25 17.67 13.73
C TYR A 358 -11.97 18.91 14.59
N GLY A 359 -12.97 19.32 15.37
CA GLY A 359 -12.95 20.53 16.16
C GLY A 359 -12.90 20.29 17.68
N GLU A 360 -12.96 21.38 18.44
CA GLU A 360 -12.95 21.31 19.91
C GLU A 360 -14.15 20.53 20.49
N LYS A 361 -15.32 20.58 19.84
CA LYS A 361 -16.48 19.79 20.25
C LYS A 361 -16.17 18.29 20.24
N ASP A 362 -15.47 17.83 19.21
CA ASP A 362 -15.05 16.44 19.05
C ASP A 362 -13.97 16.09 20.09
N ALA A 363 -13.02 17.00 20.35
CA ALA A 363 -12.04 16.82 21.42
C ALA A 363 -12.71 16.62 22.80
N ARG A 364 -13.82 17.31 23.10
CA ARG A 364 -14.56 17.09 24.36
C ARG A 364 -15.14 15.68 24.46
N LEU A 365 -15.61 15.10 23.35
CA LEU A 365 -16.11 13.72 23.32
C LEU A 365 -14.95 12.73 23.55
N LEU A 366 -13.81 12.95 22.89
CA LEU A 366 -12.63 12.10 23.05
C LEU A 366 -11.99 12.21 24.44
N LEU A 367 -12.03 13.39 25.07
CA LEU A 367 -11.57 13.58 26.44
C LEU A 367 -12.45 12.85 27.46
N ASP A 368 -13.75 12.74 27.21
CA ASP A 368 -14.64 11.92 28.04
C ASP A 368 -14.19 10.45 28.02
N TRP A 369 -13.87 9.91 26.84
CA TRP A 369 -13.32 8.56 26.69
C TRP A 369 -11.94 8.41 27.35
N LEU A 370 -11.04 9.37 27.19
CA LEU A 370 -9.68 9.28 27.75
C LEU A 370 -9.65 9.39 29.29
N VAL A 371 -10.49 10.26 29.85
CA VAL A 371 -10.44 10.62 31.27
C VAL A 371 -11.41 9.78 32.08
N ASN A 372 -12.66 9.68 31.64
CA ASN A 372 -13.74 9.10 32.44
C ASN A 372 -13.98 7.62 32.16
N GLU A 373 -13.75 7.15 30.91
CA GLU A 373 -14.03 5.77 30.51
C GLU A 373 -12.88 5.03 29.76
N PRO A 374 -11.60 5.25 30.08
CA PRO A 374 -10.50 4.72 29.26
C PRO A 374 -10.40 3.20 29.27
N GLU A 375 -10.89 2.53 30.32
CA GLU A 375 -10.91 1.06 30.39
C GLU A 375 -11.93 0.46 29.41
N LYS A 376 -12.99 1.20 29.03
CA LYS A 376 -13.96 0.75 28.02
C LYS A 376 -13.47 0.91 26.59
N HIS A 377 -12.43 1.72 26.40
CA HIS A 377 -11.88 2.08 25.09
C HIS A 377 -10.38 1.75 25.01
N GLU A 378 -9.91 0.78 25.82
CA GLU A 378 -8.49 0.49 25.99
C GLU A 378 -7.79 0.19 24.65
N GLU A 379 -8.43 -0.58 23.77
CA GLU A 379 -7.90 -0.93 22.45
C GLU A 379 -7.73 0.28 21.52
N PHE A 380 -8.52 1.34 21.71
CA PHE A 380 -8.52 2.54 20.87
C PHE A 380 -7.79 3.74 21.49
N LEU A 381 -7.19 3.60 22.68
CA LEU A 381 -6.53 4.71 23.37
C LEU A 381 -5.49 5.42 22.51
N THR A 382 -4.71 4.68 21.71
CA THR A 382 -3.73 5.24 20.78
C THR A 382 -4.39 6.17 19.75
N GLN A 383 -5.56 5.79 19.23
CA GLN A 383 -6.26 6.55 18.19
C GLN A 383 -6.94 7.78 18.78
N ILE A 384 -7.47 7.65 20.00
CA ILE A 384 -8.05 8.75 20.78
C ILE A 384 -6.99 9.83 21.02
N VAL A 385 -5.83 9.48 21.56
CA VAL A 385 -4.79 10.47 21.90
C VAL A 385 -4.09 11.05 20.66
N ALA A 386 -3.94 10.27 19.59
CA ALA A 386 -3.45 10.79 18.31
C ALA A 386 -4.40 11.84 17.74
N THR A 387 -5.70 11.53 17.69
CA THR A 387 -6.72 12.43 17.16
C THR A 387 -6.84 13.70 18.00
N LEU A 388 -6.79 13.60 19.34
CA LEU A 388 -6.73 14.76 20.24
C LEU A 388 -5.56 15.69 19.90
N GLY A 389 -4.36 15.13 19.67
CA GLY A 389 -3.19 15.93 19.30
C GLY A 389 -3.31 16.60 17.93
N TYR A 390 -3.91 15.93 16.94
CA TYR A 390 -4.15 16.50 15.62
C TYR A 390 -5.25 17.58 15.60
N ILE A 391 -6.32 17.40 16.37
CA ILE A 391 -7.31 18.46 16.66
C ILE A 391 -6.61 19.66 17.27
N GLY A 392 -5.66 19.41 18.19
CA GLY A 392 -4.77 20.42 18.75
C GLY A 392 -5.48 21.52 19.53
N SER A 393 -6.61 21.19 20.17
CA SER A 393 -7.31 22.10 21.08
C SER A 393 -6.60 22.13 22.44
N GLU A 394 -6.48 23.33 23.01
CA GLU A 394 -5.78 23.55 24.29
C GLU A 394 -6.45 22.81 25.47
N ILE A 395 -7.76 22.53 25.38
CA ILE A 395 -8.47 21.78 26.44
C ILE A 395 -7.92 20.38 26.66
N ALA A 396 -7.19 19.82 25.68
CA ALA A 396 -6.61 18.49 25.74
C ALA A 396 -5.19 18.47 26.33
N VAL A 397 -4.53 19.62 26.52
CA VAL A 397 -3.14 19.68 27.03
C VAL A 397 -3.01 18.96 28.36
N GLN A 398 -3.70 19.46 29.39
CA GLN A 398 -3.55 18.93 30.74
C GLN A 398 -4.06 17.49 30.87
N PRO A 399 -5.23 17.12 30.32
CA PRO A 399 -5.67 15.72 30.33
C PRO A 399 -4.69 14.75 29.66
N MET A 400 -4.02 15.15 28.57
CA MET A 400 -3.00 14.30 27.94
C MET A 400 -1.73 14.20 28.79
N ILE A 401 -1.30 15.27 29.45
CA ILE A 401 -0.18 15.24 30.41
C ILE A 401 -0.53 14.33 31.59
N ASP A 402 -1.70 14.51 32.21
CA ASP A 402 -2.18 13.69 33.33
C ASP A 402 -2.28 12.21 32.94
N PHE A 403 -2.71 11.92 31.71
CA PHE A 403 -2.74 10.56 31.18
C PHE A 403 -1.35 9.94 31.09
N VAL A 404 -0.34 10.69 30.60
CA VAL A 404 1.05 10.24 30.54
C VAL A 404 1.61 10.01 31.95
N GLU A 405 1.33 10.90 32.89
CA GLU A 405 1.81 10.82 34.28
C GLU A 405 1.05 9.79 35.14
N SER A 406 -0.08 9.27 34.66
CA SER A 406 -0.88 8.30 35.39
C SER A 406 -0.11 7.02 35.77
N ALA A 407 -0.54 6.33 36.83
CA ALA A 407 0.04 5.05 37.24
C ALA A 407 -0.49 3.84 36.46
N ARG A 408 -1.36 4.04 35.46
CA ARG A 408 -1.95 2.95 34.65
C ARG A 408 -0.84 2.14 33.97
N ALA A 409 -1.04 0.84 33.84
CA ALA A 409 -0.09 -0.06 33.16
C ALA A 409 -0.86 -0.93 32.16
N GLY A 410 -0.17 -1.45 31.15
CA GLY A 410 -0.77 -2.20 30.06
C GLY A 410 -0.16 -1.79 28.74
N ARG A 411 -0.01 -2.75 27.81
CA ARG A 411 0.63 -2.49 26.51
C ARG A 411 -0.09 -1.40 25.74
N ALA A 412 -1.43 -1.44 25.70
CA ALA A 412 -2.26 -0.44 25.02
C ALA A 412 -2.08 0.95 25.64
N VAL A 413 -2.15 1.04 26.98
CA VAL A 413 -1.90 2.28 27.73
C VAL A 413 -0.51 2.84 27.43
N PHE A 414 0.54 2.00 27.45
CA PHE A 414 1.90 2.45 27.20
C PHE A 414 2.11 2.91 25.75
N ASN A 415 1.51 2.23 24.77
CA ASN A 415 1.51 2.67 23.37
C ASN A 415 0.78 4.02 23.21
N ALA A 416 -0.33 4.21 23.92
CA ALA A 416 -1.03 5.48 23.96
C ALA A 416 -0.20 6.59 24.65
N ARG A 417 0.59 6.30 25.69
CA ARG A 417 1.51 7.29 26.29
C ARG A 417 2.57 7.78 25.32
N ASN A 418 3.21 6.84 24.60
CA ASN A 418 4.19 7.20 23.57
C ASN A 418 3.54 8.07 22.48
N THR A 419 2.33 7.70 22.07
CA THR A 419 1.55 8.49 21.12
C THR A 419 1.20 9.87 21.67
N ALA A 420 0.78 9.97 22.93
CA ALA A 420 0.47 11.25 23.57
C ALA A 420 1.71 12.16 23.62
N LEU A 421 2.88 11.63 23.97
CA LEU A 421 4.15 12.38 23.94
C LEU A 421 4.49 12.87 22.52
N LEU A 422 4.34 12.02 21.50
CA LEU A 422 4.54 12.45 20.13
C LEU A 422 3.56 13.57 19.73
N ARG A 423 2.28 13.41 20.09
CA ARG A 423 1.16 14.21 19.57
C ARG A 423 0.88 15.47 20.39
N LEU A 424 1.39 15.56 21.62
CA LEU A 424 1.51 16.83 22.35
C LEU A 424 2.34 17.85 21.56
N GLY A 425 3.26 17.39 20.69
CA GLY A 425 3.97 18.23 19.73
C GLY A 425 3.05 18.92 18.73
N ASP A 426 2.21 18.14 18.04
CA ASP A 426 1.21 18.68 17.11
C ASP A 426 0.22 19.60 17.83
N LEU A 427 -0.19 19.22 19.04
CA LEU A 427 -1.07 20.03 19.87
C LEU A 427 -0.41 21.37 20.21
N ALA A 428 0.84 21.38 20.65
CA ALA A 428 1.59 22.59 20.97
C ALA A 428 1.79 23.47 19.73
N ASN A 429 2.04 22.88 18.56
CA ASN A 429 2.13 23.61 17.30
C ASN A 429 0.85 24.40 16.99
N ARG A 430 -0.32 23.78 17.20
CA ARG A 430 -1.63 24.39 16.88
C ARG A 430 -2.14 25.36 17.95
N SER A 431 -1.95 25.03 19.22
CA SER A 431 -2.47 25.83 20.36
C SER A 431 -1.49 26.88 20.87
N GLY A 432 -0.19 26.71 20.65
CA GLY A 432 0.86 27.52 21.29
C GLY A 432 1.11 27.16 22.76
N SER A 433 0.62 26.01 23.23
CA SER A 433 0.72 25.62 24.65
C SER A 433 2.17 25.46 25.12
N ARG A 434 2.58 26.34 26.05
CA ARG A 434 3.87 26.23 26.74
C ARG A 434 3.93 25.03 27.68
N ALA A 435 2.82 24.70 28.33
CA ALA A 435 2.77 23.55 29.24
C ALA A 435 3.10 22.24 28.51
N ALA A 436 2.58 22.06 27.29
CA ALA A 436 2.93 20.91 26.45
C ALA A 436 4.43 20.90 26.08
N LEU A 437 4.98 22.04 25.65
CA LEU A 437 6.40 22.16 25.30
C LEU A 437 7.33 21.87 26.48
N ASP A 438 7.04 22.44 27.64
CA ASP A 438 7.85 22.28 28.85
C ASP A 438 7.78 20.82 29.35
N PHE A 439 6.61 20.19 29.27
CA PHE A 439 6.45 18.78 29.60
C PHE A 439 7.26 17.88 28.66
N LEU A 440 7.19 18.11 27.34
CA LEU A 440 7.97 17.35 26.37
C LEU A 440 9.48 17.50 26.58
N ALA A 441 9.95 18.73 26.83
CA ALA A 441 11.36 19.00 27.11
C ALA A 441 11.84 18.27 28.38
N ARG A 442 11.00 18.22 29.43
CA ARG A 442 11.28 17.46 30.65
C ARG A 442 11.39 15.96 30.36
N VAL A 443 10.40 15.35 29.71
CA VAL A 443 10.42 13.90 29.44
C VAL A 443 11.58 13.50 28.51
N ALA A 444 11.90 14.33 27.52
CA ALA A 444 13.01 14.07 26.61
C ALA A 444 14.40 14.24 27.26
N GLY A 445 14.54 15.16 28.21
CA GLY A 445 15.83 15.52 28.82
C GLY A 445 16.11 14.93 30.20
N ASP A 446 15.08 14.54 30.96
CA ASP A 446 15.19 13.99 32.32
C ASP A 446 14.97 12.47 32.31
N MET A 447 16.07 11.72 32.40
CA MET A 447 16.05 10.26 32.32
C MET A 447 15.38 9.61 33.54
N ASP A 448 15.42 10.26 34.70
CA ASP A 448 14.78 9.74 35.92
C ASP A 448 13.27 9.92 35.87
N LEU A 449 12.81 11.05 35.31
CA LEU A 449 11.40 11.21 34.97
C LEU A 449 10.94 10.15 33.96
N ALA A 450 11.69 9.95 32.87
CA ALA A 450 11.35 8.93 31.87
C ALA A 450 11.28 7.52 32.46
N ARG A 451 12.22 7.15 33.34
CA ARG A 451 12.17 5.88 34.11
C ARG A 451 10.95 5.79 35.01
N THR A 452 10.62 6.87 35.71
CA THR A 452 9.44 6.92 36.59
C THR A 452 8.16 6.64 35.80
N LEU A 453 8.01 7.27 34.63
CA LEU A 453 6.85 7.07 33.74
C LEU A 453 6.79 5.66 33.13
N ALA A 454 7.94 5.03 32.91
CA ALA A 454 8.04 3.68 32.33
C ALA A 454 7.92 2.55 33.38
N ALA A 455 8.16 2.81 34.66
CA ALA A 455 8.23 1.80 35.71
C ALA A 455 6.98 0.90 35.84
N PRO A 456 5.74 1.41 35.75
CA PRO A 456 4.55 0.56 35.77
C PRO A 456 4.55 -0.46 34.62
N GLN A 457 4.93 -0.03 33.42
CA GLN A 457 4.98 -0.92 32.25
C GLN A 457 6.12 -1.94 32.38
N ALA A 458 7.32 -1.52 32.79
CA ALA A 458 8.45 -2.43 32.98
C ALA A 458 8.11 -3.58 33.93
N SER A 459 7.37 -3.27 35.01
CA SER A 459 6.89 -4.27 35.96
C SER A 459 5.89 -5.23 35.31
N ALA A 460 4.94 -4.72 34.52
CA ALA A 460 3.95 -5.54 33.81
C ALA A 460 4.60 -6.47 32.77
N GLU A 461 5.55 -5.96 31.98
CA GLU A 461 6.32 -6.72 30.99
C GLU A 461 7.11 -7.87 31.61
N LEU A 462 7.77 -7.60 32.75
CA LEU A 462 8.52 -8.62 33.47
C LEU A 462 7.62 -9.75 33.98
N GLN A 463 6.38 -9.45 34.40
CA GLN A 463 5.44 -10.49 34.82
C GLN A 463 4.89 -11.26 33.63
N ALA A 464 4.54 -10.58 32.53
CA ALA A 464 4.07 -11.23 31.30
C ALA A 464 5.12 -12.18 30.71
N ALA A 465 6.39 -11.75 30.66
CA ALA A 465 7.47 -12.59 30.15
C ALA A 465 7.72 -13.84 30.99
N LYS A 466 7.49 -13.82 32.32
CA LYS A 466 7.63 -15.03 33.15
C LYS A 466 6.64 -16.14 32.79
N ALA A 467 5.50 -15.78 32.19
CA ALA A 467 4.49 -16.74 31.75
C ALA A 467 4.80 -17.32 30.36
N LEU A 468 5.76 -16.76 29.62
CA LEU A 468 6.06 -17.10 28.24
C LEU A 468 7.48 -17.64 28.13
N GLN A 469 7.63 -18.83 27.56
CA GLN A 469 8.96 -19.39 27.31
C GLN A 469 9.66 -18.60 26.18
N ASP A 470 10.96 -18.34 26.34
CA ASP A 470 11.82 -17.72 25.32
C ASP A 470 11.41 -16.29 24.89
N VAL A 471 10.77 -15.55 25.80
CA VAL A 471 10.48 -14.11 25.67
C VAL A 471 11.32 -13.30 26.66
N VAL A 472 12.04 -12.30 26.15
CA VAL A 472 12.84 -11.37 26.95
C VAL A 472 12.07 -10.08 27.16
N ALA A 473 11.66 -9.80 28.40
CA ALA A 473 11.01 -8.54 28.73
C ALA A 473 11.94 -7.34 28.41
N PRO A 474 11.42 -6.26 27.80
CA PRO A 474 12.18 -5.02 27.67
C PRO A 474 12.57 -4.48 29.06
N SER A 475 13.78 -3.92 29.16
CA SER A 475 14.27 -3.35 30.42
C SER A 475 13.58 -2.02 30.74
N LEU A 476 13.68 -1.57 31.99
CA LEU A 476 13.20 -0.24 32.40
C LEU A 476 13.83 0.87 31.55
N ASP A 477 15.15 0.83 31.34
CA ASP A 477 15.85 1.84 30.54
C ASP A 477 15.42 1.80 29.07
N THR A 478 15.13 0.61 28.52
CA THR A 478 14.58 0.48 27.16
C THR A 478 13.24 1.20 27.04
N LEU A 479 12.31 0.97 27.97
CA LEU A 479 10.98 1.60 27.97
C LEU A 479 11.05 3.10 28.31
N ALA A 480 11.98 3.52 29.15
CA ALA A 480 12.23 4.94 29.43
C ALA A 480 12.75 5.67 28.20
N ALA A 481 13.72 5.07 27.49
CA ALA A 481 14.25 5.60 26.25
C ALA A 481 13.18 5.69 25.15
N GLU A 482 12.26 4.74 25.09
CA GLU A 482 11.09 4.77 24.22
C GLU A 482 10.20 6.02 24.43
N LEU A 483 9.88 6.34 25.70
CA LEU A 483 9.11 7.54 26.02
C LEU A 483 9.89 8.82 25.68
N ALA A 484 11.19 8.87 26.01
CA ALA A 484 12.04 10.04 25.76
C ALA A 484 12.23 10.29 24.25
N VAL A 485 12.38 9.25 23.42
CA VAL A 485 12.43 9.37 21.96
C VAL A 485 11.11 9.91 21.41
N SER A 486 9.98 9.41 21.90
CA SER A 486 8.65 9.91 21.49
C SER A 486 8.47 11.39 21.86
N ALA A 487 8.91 11.81 23.05
CA ALA A 487 8.91 13.22 23.47
C ALA A 487 9.85 14.09 22.61
N THR A 488 11.01 13.54 22.21
CA THR A 488 11.97 14.22 21.32
C THR A 488 11.35 14.51 19.95
N PHE A 489 10.65 13.55 19.35
CA PHE A 489 9.90 13.80 18.12
C PHE A 489 8.69 14.72 18.33
N GLY A 490 8.03 14.67 19.49
CA GLY A 490 7.00 15.63 19.87
C GLY A 490 7.53 17.07 19.87
N LEU A 491 8.72 17.32 20.43
CA LEU A 491 9.36 18.63 20.34
C LEU A 491 9.58 19.05 18.88
N ALA A 492 10.06 18.14 18.02
CA ALA A 492 10.26 18.46 16.62
C ALA A 492 8.96 18.86 15.89
N LEU A 493 7.87 18.14 16.15
CA LEU A 493 6.56 18.42 15.56
C LEU A 493 5.93 19.73 16.07
N ALA A 494 6.34 20.22 17.24
CA ALA A 494 5.89 21.51 17.73
C ALA A 494 6.35 22.68 16.84
N GLY A 495 7.50 22.54 16.16
CA GLY A 495 7.93 23.49 15.11
C GLY A 495 8.22 24.92 15.59
N THR A 496 8.34 25.16 16.89
CA THR A 496 8.69 26.46 17.47
C THR A 496 10.21 26.64 17.59
N ALA A 497 10.68 27.88 17.70
CA ALA A 497 12.09 28.15 17.95
C ALA A 497 12.58 27.54 19.28
N GLN A 498 11.75 27.59 20.33
CA GLN A 498 12.05 26.98 21.62
C GLN A 498 12.18 25.46 21.51
N SER A 499 11.24 24.80 20.83
CA SER A 499 11.30 23.34 20.65
C SER A 499 12.48 22.90 19.79
N GLN A 500 12.85 23.68 18.75
CA GLN A 500 14.05 23.40 17.96
C GLN A 500 15.33 23.52 18.79
N GLN A 501 15.41 24.54 19.65
CA GLN A 501 16.54 24.68 20.57
C GLN A 501 16.63 23.50 21.57
N ALA A 502 15.48 23.04 22.07
CA ALA A 502 15.43 21.87 22.95
C ALA A 502 15.92 20.60 22.24
N VAL A 503 15.51 20.35 21.00
CA VAL A 503 15.99 19.22 20.19
C VAL A 503 17.50 19.31 19.93
N GLU A 504 18.02 20.50 19.61
CA GLU A 504 19.46 20.69 19.40
C GLU A 504 20.28 20.45 20.68
N ALA A 505 19.74 20.83 21.85
CA ALA A 505 20.39 20.57 23.13
C ALA A 505 20.49 19.07 23.44
N LEU A 506 19.53 18.26 22.99
CA LEU A 506 19.55 16.80 23.18
C LEU A 506 20.66 16.13 22.39
N LYS A 507 21.01 16.58 21.18
CA LYS A 507 22.06 15.95 20.34
C LYS A 507 23.42 15.82 21.02
N GLY A 508 23.74 16.73 21.94
CA GLY A 508 24.99 16.78 22.68
C GLY A 508 24.87 16.39 24.16
N ASN A 509 23.71 15.91 24.60
CA ASN A 509 23.50 15.58 26.00
C ASN A 509 24.17 14.22 26.33
N ALA A 510 25.27 14.28 27.09
CA ALA A 510 26.01 13.09 27.51
C ALA A 510 25.23 12.21 28.50
N ASP A 511 24.24 12.78 29.19
CA ASP A 511 23.41 12.07 30.17
C ASP A 511 22.14 11.47 29.54
N ALA A 512 21.82 11.82 28.29
CA ALA A 512 20.67 11.27 27.59
C ALA A 512 20.91 9.82 27.13
N PHE A 513 19.83 9.05 26.96
CA PHE A 513 19.92 7.73 26.33
C PHE A 513 20.54 7.84 24.93
N ALA A 514 21.37 6.87 24.55
CA ALA A 514 22.01 6.86 23.23
C ALA A 514 21.00 6.93 22.07
N THR A 515 19.84 6.28 22.21
CA THR A 515 18.74 6.33 21.24
C THR A 515 18.07 7.71 21.17
N VAL A 516 18.05 8.48 22.27
CA VAL A 516 17.58 9.87 22.26
C VAL A 516 18.54 10.75 21.47
N ASN A 517 19.85 10.59 21.65
CA ASN A 517 20.85 11.34 20.88
C ASN A 517 20.76 11.06 19.38
N GLN A 518 20.50 9.81 19.00
CA GLN A 518 20.25 9.42 17.62
C GLN A 518 18.94 10.03 17.09
N ALA A 519 17.83 9.87 17.82
CA ALA A 519 16.53 10.43 17.45
C ALA A 519 16.57 11.95 17.34
N ALA A 520 17.36 12.64 18.18
CA ALA A 520 17.52 14.08 18.17
C ALA A 520 18.15 14.62 16.86
N GLN A 521 18.95 13.81 16.17
CA GLN A 521 19.49 14.17 14.85
C GLN A 521 18.37 14.23 13.80
N GLU A 522 17.57 13.17 13.70
CA GLU A 522 16.40 13.11 12.80
C GLU A 522 15.33 14.15 13.19
N ALA A 523 15.09 14.31 14.49
CA ALA A 523 14.15 15.29 15.03
C ALA A 523 14.54 16.74 14.70
N ALA A 524 15.84 17.06 14.62
CA ALA A 524 16.29 18.39 14.23
C ALA A 524 15.92 18.73 12.79
N GLU A 525 16.02 17.76 11.87
CA GLU A 525 15.62 17.92 10.47
C GLU A 525 14.10 18.08 10.34
N ILE A 526 13.33 17.31 11.10
CA ILE A 526 11.87 17.44 11.19
C ILE A 526 11.49 18.82 11.73
N ALA A 527 12.11 19.27 12.84
CA ALA A 527 11.84 20.58 13.44
C ALA A 527 12.11 21.72 12.46
N ALA A 528 13.24 21.66 11.75
CA ALA A 528 13.57 22.62 10.70
C ALA A 528 12.53 22.62 9.57
N THR A 529 12.09 21.44 9.14
CA THR A 529 11.08 21.28 8.08
C THR A 529 9.72 21.83 8.51
N VAL A 530 9.21 21.44 9.67
CA VAL A 530 7.91 21.90 10.20
C VAL A 530 7.93 23.42 10.40
N ARG A 531 9.03 23.99 10.91
CA ARG A 531 9.18 25.43 11.07
C ARG A 531 9.22 26.18 9.74
N ALA A 532 9.94 25.65 8.76
CA ALA A 532 10.15 26.32 7.48
C ALA A 532 8.94 26.20 6.53
N LYS A 533 8.28 25.04 6.53
CA LYS A 533 7.22 24.70 5.56
C LYS A 533 5.83 24.60 6.18
N GLY A 534 5.75 24.58 7.50
CA GLY A 534 4.51 24.30 8.23
C GLY A 534 4.23 22.81 8.36
N ARG A 535 3.38 22.49 9.33
CA ARG A 535 3.02 21.11 9.69
C ARG A 535 2.27 20.36 8.59
N GLN A 536 1.35 21.03 7.88
CA GLN A 536 0.59 20.41 6.78
C GLN A 536 1.51 19.89 5.68
N GLU A 537 2.49 20.69 5.27
CA GLU A 537 3.45 20.30 4.24
C GLU A 537 4.36 19.16 4.71
N TYR A 538 4.72 19.14 6.00
CA TYR A 538 5.45 18.02 6.58
C TYR A 538 4.66 16.70 6.47
N TYR A 539 3.36 16.68 6.83
CA TYR A 539 2.55 15.45 6.72
C TYR A 539 2.34 15.01 5.26
N ARG A 540 2.15 15.97 4.34
CA ARG A 540 2.13 15.69 2.90
C ARG A 540 3.43 15.01 2.43
N MET A 541 4.59 15.56 2.81
CA MET A 541 5.90 14.97 2.50
C MET A 541 6.11 13.61 3.16
N LYS A 542 5.65 13.42 4.41
CA LYS A 542 5.72 12.13 5.12
C LYS A 542 4.92 11.05 4.37
N ALA A 543 3.71 11.38 3.91
CA ALA A 543 2.90 10.48 3.10
C ALA A 543 3.65 10.08 1.82
N GLU A 544 4.25 11.05 1.11
CA GLU A 544 5.05 10.76 -0.10
C GLU A 544 6.27 9.87 0.17
N HIS A 545 7.05 10.16 1.21
CA HIS A 545 8.25 9.40 1.55
C HIS A 545 7.96 7.94 1.92
N ARG A 546 6.77 7.64 2.44
CA ARG A 546 6.37 6.27 2.77
C ARG A 546 6.42 5.34 1.55
N HIS A 547 6.17 5.88 0.35
CA HIS A 547 6.29 5.13 -0.92
C HIS A 547 7.74 4.87 -1.37
N HIS A 548 8.73 5.40 -0.65
CA HIS A 548 10.14 5.33 -1.02
C HIS A 548 10.99 4.53 -0.02
N LEU A 549 10.37 3.96 1.03
CA LEU A 549 10.97 2.91 1.86
C LEU A 549 11.23 1.67 1.00
#